data_AF-A0A7S0DRQ7-F1
#
_entry.id   AF-A0A7S0DRQ7-F1
#
_cell.length_a   1.000
_cell.length_b   1.000
_cell.length_c   1.000
_cell.angle_alpha   90.00
_cell.angle_beta   90.00
_cell.angle_gamma   90.00
#
_symmetry.space_group_name_H-M   'P 1'
#
loop_
_entity.id
_entity.type
_entity.pdbx_description
1 polymer ?
#
loop_
_entity_poly.entity_id
_entity_poly.type
_entity_poly.pdbx_seq_one_letter_code
_entity_poly.pdbx_strand_id
1 'polypeptide(L)'
;QLHVYDVELDRTHSYKFGLGRQPVSVFWEPNESNMLVVQLNTLENQMNKSKMGLESNGEDEKSALDGPKEVIDGEIVTMFATSDYGILLQDSFHIPAISTSLMGIQVPHICLMHRKSVSGNAKDGVTVEVKKRTMRDFMGLEKISKEEKKNLIKFSYYLTIGNM
;
A
#
# COMPACT_ATOMS: atom_id res chain seq x y z
N GLN A 1 -6.04 6.30 -11.76
CA GLN A 1 -6.26 7.65 -11.22
C GLN A 1 -7.14 7.52 -9.98
N LEU A 2 -6.91 8.33 -8.96
CA LEU A 2 -7.77 8.42 -7.76
C LEU A 2 -8.62 9.68 -7.86
N HIS A 3 -9.88 9.58 -7.45
CA HIS A 3 -10.80 10.71 -7.36
C HIS A 3 -11.39 10.76 -5.95
N VAL A 4 -11.42 11.94 -5.35
CA VAL A 4 -12.03 12.21 -4.05
C VAL A 4 -13.00 13.37 -4.23
N TYR A 5 -14.25 13.17 -3.83
CA TYR A 5 -15.26 14.23 -3.83
C TYR A 5 -15.21 14.97 -2.50
N ASP A 6 -14.98 16.27 -2.58
CA ASP A 6 -15.02 17.21 -1.48
C ASP A 6 -16.45 17.75 -1.35
N VAL A 7 -17.10 17.36 -0.25
CA VAL A 7 -18.49 17.72 0.06
C VAL A 7 -18.61 19.17 0.52
N GLU A 8 -17.55 19.76 1.08
CA GLU A 8 -17.56 21.13 1.58
C GLU A 8 -17.50 22.14 0.44
N LEU A 9 -16.68 21.85 -0.56
CA LEU A 9 -16.47 22.73 -1.72
C LEU A 9 -17.20 22.28 -2.99
N ASP A 10 -18.03 21.22 -2.90
CA ASP A 10 -18.78 20.62 -4.03
C ASP A 10 -17.90 20.40 -5.28
N ARG A 11 -16.72 19.79 -5.08
CA ARG A 11 -15.74 19.60 -6.15
C ARG A 11 -15.05 18.25 -6.07
N THR A 12 -14.56 17.76 -7.22
CA THR A 12 -13.79 16.51 -7.27
C THR A 12 -12.30 16.80 -7.40
N HIS A 13 -11.53 16.33 -6.44
CA HIS A 13 -10.08 16.25 -6.51
C HIS A 13 -9.64 14.99 -7.24
N SER A 14 -8.55 15.10 -8.01
CA SER A 14 -8.04 14.02 -8.84
C SER A 14 -6.53 13.88 -8.66
N TYR A 15 -6.04 12.66 -8.47
CA TYR A 15 -4.62 12.36 -8.36
C TYR A 15 -4.19 11.29 -9.37
N LYS A 16 -3.13 11.57 -10.13
CA LYS A 16 -2.55 10.65 -11.12
C LYS A 16 -1.26 10.06 -10.56
N PHE A 17 -1.25 8.74 -10.37
CA PHE A 17 -0.07 7.98 -9.88
C PHE A 17 1.05 7.79 -10.92
N GLY A 18 0.92 8.34 -12.13
CA GLY A 18 1.87 8.12 -13.22
C GLY A 18 1.57 6.87 -14.06
N LEU A 19 2.44 6.59 -15.03
CA LEU A 19 2.26 5.49 -15.98
C LEU A 19 2.42 4.14 -15.27
N GLY A 20 1.52 3.23 -15.60
CA GLY A 20 1.57 1.85 -15.14
C GLY A 20 1.28 1.60 -13.66
N ARG A 21 0.75 2.59 -12.94
CA ARG A 21 0.26 2.44 -11.57
C ARG A 21 -1.25 2.55 -11.52
N GLN A 22 -1.91 1.53 -11.00
CA GLN A 22 -3.37 1.49 -10.89
C GLN A 22 -3.81 1.25 -9.44
N PRO A 23 -4.69 2.09 -8.88
CA PRO A 23 -5.24 1.85 -7.55
C PRO A 23 -6.14 0.63 -7.54
N VAL A 24 -5.96 -0.20 -6.53
CA VAL A 24 -6.67 -1.48 -6.32
C VAL A 24 -7.61 -1.38 -5.14
N SER A 25 -7.17 -0.77 -4.05
CA SER A 25 -7.96 -0.58 -2.84
C SER A 25 -7.58 0.73 -2.16
N VAL A 26 -8.56 1.32 -1.48
CA VAL A 26 -8.43 2.60 -0.78
C VAL A 26 -9.11 2.47 0.58
N PHE A 27 -8.45 2.90 1.64
CA PHE A 27 -9.00 2.93 2.99
C PHE A 27 -8.72 4.27 3.65
N TRP A 28 -9.74 4.87 4.24
CA TRP A 28 -9.62 6.08 5.04
C TRP A 28 -9.20 5.73 6.47
N GLU A 29 -8.47 6.65 7.11
CA GLU A 29 -8.27 6.57 8.55
C GLU A 29 -9.57 6.92 9.27
N PRO A 30 -10.04 6.08 10.21
CA PRO A 30 -11.37 6.25 10.80
C PRO A 30 -11.50 7.40 11.81
N ASN A 31 -10.40 7.87 12.40
CA ASN A 31 -10.39 8.92 13.42
C ASN A 31 -10.02 10.31 12.85
N GLU A 32 -9.40 10.37 11.67
CA GLU A 32 -8.94 11.56 10.98
C GLU A 32 -9.34 11.48 9.50
N SER A 33 -10.31 12.31 9.12
CA SER A 33 -10.98 12.27 7.82
C SER A 33 -10.10 12.68 6.64
N ASN A 34 -8.91 13.24 6.87
CA ASN A 34 -8.04 13.77 5.83
C ASN A 34 -6.94 12.79 5.38
N MET A 35 -6.78 11.63 6.01
CA MET A 35 -5.75 10.66 5.65
C MET A 35 -6.35 9.40 5.04
N LEU A 36 -5.73 8.92 3.96
CA LEU A 36 -6.07 7.65 3.33
C LEU A 36 -4.82 6.86 2.94
N VAL A 37 -5.00 5.56 2.75
CA VAL A 37 -4.00 4.65 2.21
C VAL A 37 -4.54 4.01 0.93
N VAL A 38 -3.70 3.89 -0.08
CA VAL A 38 -4.03 3.30 -1.37
C VAL A 38 -3.05 2.19 -1.69
N GLN A 39 -3.57 1.04 -2.10
CA GLN A 39 -2.77 -0.01 -2.73
C GLN A 39 -2.75 0.23 -4.23
N LEU A 40 -1.56 0.21 -4.81
CA LEU A 40 -1.30 0.31 -6.24
C LEU A 40 -0.75 -1.02 -6.76
N ASN A 41 -1.24 -1.44 -7.93
CA ASN A 41 -0.57 -2.45 -8.75
C ASN A 41 0.32 -1.74 -9.79
N THR A 42 1.50 -2.30 -10.03
CA THR A 42 2.38 -1.90 -11.14
C THR A 42 2.12 -2.80 -12.36
N LEU A 43 2.26 -2.28 -13.59
CA LEU A 43 1.98 -3.04 -14.82
C LEU A 43 2.88 -4.27 -15.02
N GLU A 44 4.07 -4.34 -14.41
CA GLU A 44 4.88 -5.56 -14.36
C GLU A 44 4.08 -6.77 -13.85
N ASN A 45 3.16 -6.53 -12.91
CA ASN A 45 2.29 -7.53 -12.30
C ASN A 45 1.28 -8.14 -13.30
N GLN A 46 0.83 -7.41 -14.34
CA GLN A 46 -0.12 -7.94 -15.34
C GLN A 46 0.56 -8.84 -16.39
N MET A 47 1.80 -8.53 -16.78
CA MET A 47 2.57 -9.38 -17.70
C MET A 47 3.05 -10.67 -17.03
N ASN A 48 3.39 -10.62 -15.74
CA ASN A 48 3.83 -11.81 -15.02
C ASN A 48 2.67 -12.77 -14.69
N LYS A 49 1.47 -12.26 -14.37
CA LYS A 49 0.26 -13.10 -14.21
C LYS A 49 -0.18 -13.80 -15.50
N SER A 50 0.00 -13.15 -16.65
CA SER A 50 -0.36 -13.75 -17.95
C SER A 50 0.67 -14.78 -18.43
N LYS A 51 1.96 -14.62 -18.10
CA LYS A 51 3.00 -15.64 -18.39
C LYS A 51 2.90 -16.88 -17.50
N MET A 52 2.53 -16.72 -16.22
CA MET A 52 2.30 -17.84 -15.29
C MET A 52 1.09 -18.72 -15.64
N GLY A 53 0.25 -18.31 -16.60
CA GLY A 53 -0.89 -19.09 -17.09
C GLY A 53 -0.64 -19.90 -18.36
N LEU A 54 0.56 -19.82 -18.97
CA LEU A 54 0.81 -20.37 -20.31
C LEU A 54 2.03 -21.30 -20.44
N GLU A 55 2.76 -21.60 -19.35
CA GLU A 55 3.92 -22.49 -19.42
C GLU A 55 3.66 -23.78 -18.62
N SER A 56 2.90 -24.69 -19.22
CA SER A 56 3.03 -26.12 -18.97
C SER A 56 3.71 -26.76 -20.19
N ASN A 57 4.88 -27.35 -19.94
CA ASN A 57 5.70 -28.24 -20.77
C ASN A 57 6.93 -27.63 -21.43
N GLY A 58 8.09 -28.03 -20.89
CA GLY A 58 9.40 -27.89 -21.52
C GLY A 58 10.51 -27.99 -20.48
N GLU A 59 11.00 -29.21 -20.25
CA GLU A 59 12.23 -29.48 -19.48
C GLU A 59 13.44 -28.87 -20.18
N ASP A 60 14.34 -28.18 -19.46
CA ASP A 60 15.80 -28.40 -19.51
C ASP A 60 16.61 -27.39 -18.67
N GLU A 61 17.82 -27.85 -18.31
CA GLU A 61 18.63 -27.52 -17.15
C GLU A 61 19.39 -26.16 -17.11
N LYS A 62 19.77 -25.79 -15.87
CA LYS A 62 20.97 -25.05 -15.42
C LYS A 62 21.13 -23.55 -15.75
N SER A 63 20.93 -22.73 -14.71
CA SER A 63 21.95 -21.74 -14.31
C SER A 63 21.73 -21.30 -12.85
N ALA A 64 22.73 -21.57 -12.02
CA ALA A 64 22.81 -21.18 -10.62
C ALA A 64 23.04 -19.66 -10.47
N LEU A 65 22.12 -18.97 -9.82
CA LEU A 65 22.32 -17.77 -8.97
C LEU A 65 21.07 -17.64 -8.09
N ASP A 66 21.03 -18.42 -7.01
CA ASP A 66 19.94 -18.42 -6.03
C ASP A 66 20.12 -17.26 -5.04
N GLY A 67 19.47 -16.15 -5.34
CA GLY A 67 18.99 -15.20 -4.36
C GLY A 67 17.49 -15.02 -4.61
N PRO A 68 16.63 -14.90 -3.58
CA PRO A 68 15.21 -14.71 -3.82
C PRO A 68 15.05 -13.38 -4.56
N LYS A 69 14.69 -13.43 -5.85
CA LYS A 69 14.16 -12.27 -6.55
C LYS A 69 12.83 -11.96 -5.88
N GLU A 70 12.86 -11.12 -4.84
CA GLU A 70 11.65 -10.53 -4.30
C GLU A 70 10.97 -9.79 -5.43
N VAL A 71 9.94 -10.39 -6.02
CA VAL A 71 9.20 -9.79 -7.11
C VAL A 71 8.38 -8.65 -6.49
N ILE A 72 8.91 -7.43 -6.63
CA ILE A 72 8.31 -6.20 -6.13
C ILE A 72 7.18 -5.82 -7.09
N ASP A 73 5.96 -6.24 -6.76
CA ASP A 73 4.82 -6.15 -7.70
C ASP A 73 3.69 -5.23 -7.24
N GLY A 74 3.85 -4.55 -6.09
CA GLY A 74 2.84 -3.66 -5.53
C GLY A 74 3.45 -2.51 -4.75
N GLU A 75 2.67 -1.45 -4.60
CA GLU A 75 3.06 -0.25 -3.85
C GLU A 75 1.91 0.14 -2.93
N ILE A 76 2.25 0.55 -1.71
CA ILE A 76 1.31 1.18 -0.78
C ILE A 76 1.71 2.65 -0.70
N VAL A 77 0.73 3.53 -0.88
CA VAL A 77 0.90 4.96 -0.73
C VAL A 77 -0.03 5.49 0.35
N THR A 78 0.47 6.35 1.21
CA THR A 78 -0.33 7.13 2.15
C THR A 78 -0.47 8.54 1.61
N MET A 79 -1.68 9.08 1.71
CA MET A 79 -2.04 10.34 1.09
C MET A 79 -2.89 11.16 2.05
N PHE A 80 -2.80 12.48 1.90
CA PHE A 80 -3.76 13.41 2.46
C PHE A 80 -4.77 13.82 1.40
N ALA A 81 -6.03 13.99 1.78
CA ALA A 81 -7.06 14.64 0.98
C ALA A 81 -7.62 15.80 1.81
N THR A 82 -7.39 17.02 1.35
CA THR A 82 -7.86 18.24 2.00
C THR A 82 -8.60 19.14 1.03
N SER A 83 -9.54 19.91 1.56
CA SER A 83 -10.31 20.87 0.79
C SER A 83 -9.41 21.94 0.18
N ASP A 84 -8.36 22.39 0.88
CA ASP A 84 -7.49 23.47 0.41
C ASP A 84 -6.48 23.05 -0.68
N TYR A 85 -5.80 21.91 -0.49
CA TYR A 85 -4.67 21.49 -1.33
C TYR A 85 -4.96 20.24 -2.18
N GLY A 86 -6.18 19.71 -2.09
CA GLY A 86 -6.59 18.50 -2.81
C GLY A 86 -5.91 17.25 -2.26
N ILE A 87 -5.49 16.37 -3.18
CA ILE A 87 -4.89 15.08 -2.81
C ILE A 87 -3.36 15.21 -2.88
N LEU A 88 -2.69 14.92 -1.75
CA LEU A 88 -1.25 15.04 -1.58
C LEU A 88 -0.64 13.68 -1.23
N LEU A 89 0.50 13.35 -1.81
CA LEU A 89 1.25 12.14 -1.47
C LEU A 89 2.12 12.40 -0.22
N GLN A 90 1.98 11.58 0.82
CA GLN A 90 2.77 11.71 2.05
C GLN A 90 3.95 10.73 2.09
N ASP A 91 3.69 9.43 1.83
CA ASP A 91 4.73 8.40 1.80
C ASP A 91 4.36 7.26 0.82
N SER A 92 5.38 6.50 0.41
CA SER A 92 5.22 5.37 -0.51
C SER A 92 6.23 4.28 -0.21
N PHE A 93 5.79 3.02 -0.19
CA PHE A 93 6.70 1.87 -0.08
C PHE A 93 6.18 0.67 -0.87
N HIS A 94 7.11 -0.17 -1.27
CA HIS A 94 6.82 -1.35 -2.08
C HIS A 94 6.41 -2.56 -1.22
N ILE A 95 5.55 -3.40 -1.79
CA ILE A 95 5.11 -4.68 -1.20
C ILE A 95 5.15 -5.81 -2.23
N PRO A 96 5.38 -7.07 -1.80
CA PRO A 96 5.21 -8.23 -2.67
C PRO A 96 3.72 -8.47 -2.96
N ALA A 97 3.23 -8.09 -4.14
CA ALA A 97 1.79 -8.09 -4.43
C ALA A 97 1.14 -9.47 -4.55
N ILE A 98 1.90 -10.52 -4.85
CA ILE A 98 1.35 -11.89 -4.99
C ILE A 98 0.80 -12.42 -3.66
N SER A 99 1.48 -12.07 -2.56
CA SER A 99 1.14 -12.59 -1.23
C SER A 99 0.54 -11.54 -0.31
N THR A 100 0.57 -10.25 -0.67
CA THR A 100 0.21 -9.16 0.25
C THR A 100 -0.93 -8.31 -0.27
N SER A 101 -1.94 -8.08 0.57
CA SER A 101 -3.09 -7.22 0.28
C SER A 101 -3.28 -6.19 1.39
N LEU A 102 -3.66 -4.98 1.03
CA LEU A 102 -4.01 -3.92 1.98
C LEU A 102 -5.35 -4.24 2.65
N MET A 103 -5.39 -4.18 3.98
CA MET A 103 -6.60 -4.34 4.79
C MET A 103 -7.12 -2.98 5.30
N GLY A 104 -6.22 -2.03 5.55
CA GLY A 104 -6.59 -0.68 5.96
C GLY A 104 -5.49 0.03 6.73
N ILE A 105 -5.85 1.13 7.38
CA ILE A 105 -4.97 1.96 8.19
C ILE A 105 -5.63 2.24 9.55
N GLN A 106 -4.82 2.19 10.61
CA GLN A 106 -5.17 2.62 11.95
C GLN A 106 -3.92 3.24 12.55
N VAL A 107 -3.82 4.57 12.53
CA VAL A 107 -2.58 5.28 12.86
C VAL A 107 -2.04 4.83 14.23
N PRO A 108 -0.76 4.42 14.30
CA PRO A 108 0.30 4.62 13.31
C PRO A 108 0.55 3.45 12.34
N HIS A 109 -0.36 2.48 12.29
CA HIS A 109 -0.11 1.22 11.60
C HIS A 109 -0.94 1.07 10.32
N ILE A 110 -0.28 0.67 9.25
CA ILE A 110 -0.90 0.16 8.03
C ILE A 110 -1.03 -1.35 8.20
N CYS A 111 -2.26 -1.86 8.10
CA CYS A 111 -2.57 -3.26 8.25
C CYS A 111 -2.55 -3.95 6.88
N LEU A 112 -1.68 -4.95 6.75
CA LEU A 112 -1.48 -5.75 5.54
C LEU A 112 -1.83 -7.20 5.84
N MET A 113 -2.54 -7.84 4.93
CA MET A 113 -2.79 -9.28 4.96
C MET A 113 -1.71 -9.97 4.12
N HIS A 114 -1.08 -11.00 4.66
CA HIS A 114 -0.04 -11.77 4.00
C HIS A 114 -0.43 -13.25 3.91
N ARG A 115 -0.55 -13.77 2.68
CA ARG A 115 -0.89 -15.16 2.39
C ARG A 115 0.39 -15.96 2.18
N LYS A 116 0.61 -16.98 3.00
CA LYS A 116 1.69 -17.96 2.84
C LYS A 116 1.10 -19.31 2.40
N SER A 117 1.66 -19.88 1.33
CA SER A 117 1.45 -21.28 0.99
C SER A 117 2.47 -22.09 1.77
N VAL A 118 2.02 -23.02 2.61
CA VAL A 118 2.91 -23.98 3.26
C VAL A 118 3.24 -25.03 2.19
N SER A 119 4.52 -25.12 1.84
CA SER A 119 5.03 -26.16 0.92
C SER A 119 5.41 -27.36 1.79
N GLY A 120 4.57 -28.38 1.83
CA GLY A 120 4.87 -29.60 2.57
C GLY A 120 4.11 -30.83 2.12
N ASN A 121 2.81 -30.74 1.78
CA ASN A 121 2.05 -31.86 1.23
C ASN A 121 0.79 -31.38 0.50
N ALA A 122 0.31 -32.15 -0.48
CA ALA A 122 -0.81 -31.85 -1.38
C ALA A 122 -2.21 -31.72 -0.68
N LYS A 123 -2.25 -31.48 0.62
CA LYS A 123 -3.44 -31.13 1.43
C LYS A 123 -3.22 -29.87 2.29
N ASP A 124 -2.22 -29.05 1.98
CA ASP A 124 -1.80 -27.94 2.83
C ASP A 124 -2.75 -26.74 2.78
N GLY A 125 -3.22 -26.35 3.98
CA GLY A 125 -4.05 -25.18 4.19
C GLY A 125 -3.29 -23.88 3.91
N VAL A 126 -4.00 -22.89 3.39
CA VAL A 126 -3.48 -21.54 3.22
C VAL A 126 -3.45 -20.85 4.58
N THR A 127 -2.27 -20.44 5.05
CA THR A 127 -2.17 -19.60 6.26
C THR A 127 -2.19 -18.13 5.86
N VAL A 128 -3.06 -17.37 6.52
CA VAL A 128 -3.21 -15.93 6.33
C VAL A 128 -2.77 -15.23 7.61
N GLU A 129 -1.72 -14.41 7.52
CA GLU A 129 -1.18 -13.61 8.62
C GLU A 129 -1.55 -12.13 8.42
N VAL A 130 -1.80 -11.41 9.51
CA VAL A 130 -1.96 -9.95 9.47
C VAL A 130 -0.67 -9.31 9.98
N LYS A 131 -0.02 -8.52 9.12
CA LYS A 131 1.18 -7.75 9.44
C LYS A 131 0.81 -6.27 9.61
N LYS A 132 1.36 -5.64 10.64
CA LYS A 132 1.24 -4.21 10.87
C LYS A 132 2.56 -3.54 10.50
N ARG A 133 2.51 -2.52 9.65
CA ARG A 133 3.67 -1.69 9.33
C ARG A 133 3.47 -0.30 9.91
N THR A 134 4.40 0.16 10.74
CA THR A 134 4.38 1.52 11.27
C THR A 134 4.69 2.53 10.17
N MET A 135 3.95 3.62 10.12
CA MET A 135 4.20 4.76 9.23
C MET A 135 5.55 5.41 9.55
N ARG A 136 6.23 5.93 8.53
CA ARG A 136 7.59 6.51 8.65
C ARG A 136 7.69 7.55 9.77
N ASP A 137 6.72 8.46 9.85
CA ASP A 137 6.74 9.58 10.79
C ASP A 137 6.42 9.15 12.24
N PHE A 138 6.03 7.89 12.44
CA PHE A 138 5.66 7.31 13.74
C PHE A 138 6.65 6.24 14.23
N MET A 139 7.74 5.98 13.50
CA MET A 139 8.76 5.01 13.93
C MET A 139 9.39 5.47 15.25
N GLY A 140 9.34 4.60 16.27
CA GLY A 140 9.80 4.92 17.63
C GLY A 140 8.78 5.69 18.47
N LEU A 141 7.62 6.04 17.91
CA LEU A 141 6.51 6.75 18.58
C LEU A 141 5.21 5.93 18.54
N GLU A 142 5.31 4.60 18.58
CA GLU A 142 4.15 3.71 18.39
C GLU A 142 3.15 3.76 19.56
N LYS A 143 3.62 4.11 20.76
CA LYS A 143 2.85 4.05 22.02
C LYS A 143 2.34 5.41 22.53
N ILE A 144 2.24 6.39 21.65
CA ILE A 144 1.75 7.73 22.01
C ILE A 144 0.21 7.78 22.09
N SER A 145 -0.32 8.77 22.80
CA SER A 145 -1.74 9.01 22.99
C SER A 145 -2.46 9.40 21.69
N LYS A 146 -3.80 9.34 21.70
CA LYS A 146 -4.61 9.72 20.51
C LYS A 146 -4.40 11.18 20.10
N GLU A 147 -4.27 12.08 21.06
CA GLU A 147 -4.02 13.50 20.82
C GLU A 147 -2.65 13.74 20.19
N GLU A 148 -1.62 13.06 20.69
CA GLU A 148 -0.27 13.12 20.11
C GLU A 148 -0.24 12.56 18.69
N LYS A 149 -0.98 11.47 18.42
CA LYS A 149 -1.12 10.95 17.05
C LYS A 149 -1.74 11.98 16.11
N LYS A 150 -2.83 12.62 16.53
CA LYS A 150 -3.49 13.68 15.75
C LYS A 150 -2.53 14.84 15.46
N ASN A 151 -1.77 15.26 16.47
CA ASN A 151 -0.78 16.33 16.30
C ASN A 151 0.34 15.93 15.34
N LEU A 152 0.82 14.69 15.40
CA LEU A 152 1.80 14.17 14.44
C LEU A 152 1.24 14.05 13.03
N ILE A 153 0.00 13.60 12.84
CA ILE A 153 -0.64 13.60 11.52
C ILE A 153 -0.70 15.03 10.96
N LYS A 154 -1.09 16.00 11.79
CA LYS A 154 -1.15 17.41 11.40
C LYS A 154 0.24 17.94 11.03
N PHE A 155 1.26 17.57 11.79
CA PHE A 155 2.65 17.90 11.49
C PHE A 155 3.10 17.28 10.15
N SER A 156 2.84 15.99 9.93
CA SER A 156 3.09 15.30 8.64
C SER A 156 2.39 15.98 7.47
N TYR A 157 1.17 16.50 7.68
CA TYR A 157 0.45 17.28 6.69
C TYR A 157 1.18 18.60 6.36
N TYR A 158 1.55 19.38 7.36
CA TYR A 158 2.29 20.64 7.18
C TYR A 158 3.64 20.42 6.48
N LEU A 159 4.34 19.34 6.84
CA LEU A 159 5.54 18.89 6.11
C LEU A 159 5.25 18.60 4.64
N THR A 160 4.14 17.93 4.35
CA THR A 160 3.76 17.52 2.99
C THR A 160 3.43 18.73 2.11
N ILE A 161 2.80 19.77 2.65
CA ILE A 161 2.52 21.03 1.90
C ILE A 161 3.71 21.99 1.87
N GLY A 162 4.80 21.70 2.60
CA GLY A 162 5.99 22.56 2.67
C GLY A 162 5.76 23.88 3.42
N ASN A 163 4.76 23.92 4.31
CA ASN A 163 4.42 25.10 5.12
C ASN A 163 4.76 24.81 6.59
N MET A 164 5.97 25.21 7.03
CA MET A 164 6.45 25.10 8.42
C MET A 164 6.22 26.40 9.18
#